data_AF-X1I3I4-F1
#
_entry.id   AF-X1I3I4-F1
#
_cell.length_a   1.000
_cell.length_b   1.000
_cell.length_c   1.000
_cell.angle_alpha   90.00
_cell.angle_beta   90.00
_cell.angle_gamma   90.00
#
_symmetry.space_group_name_H-M   'P 1'
#
loop_
_entity.id
_entity.type
_entity.pdbx_description
1 polymer ?
#
loop_
_entity_poly.entity_id
_entity_poly.type
_entity_poly.pdbx_seq_one_letter_code
_entity_poly.pdbx_strand_id
1 'polypeptide(L)'
;MVVMTDEIIAMVKRMMEGIEINKETLALSVIDRVGPGGHFLVEDHTLRHLRGSHWHPKLLNRKNFQDWEREGKKTLGDKLDEKVKDILKEHIPEPLSEGIKRKVNRIIEKCQE
;
A
#
# COMPACT_ATOMS: atom_id res chain seq x y z
N MET A 1 -2.18 0.03 -16.09
CA MET A 1 -2.89 -1.11 -15.45
C MET A 1 -2.06 -1.73 -14.33
N VAL A 2 -0.80 -2.12 -14.55
CA VAL A 2 0.05 -2.80 -13.54
C VAL A 2 0.12 -2.08 -12.19
N VAL A 3 0.34 -0.75 -12.18
CA VAL A 3 0.41 0.03 -10.92
C VAL A 3 -0.92 0.03 -10.16
N MET A 4 -2.06 0.01 -10.86
CA MET A 4 -3.37 -0.13 -10.22
C MET A 4 -3.53 -1.53 -9.61
N THR A 5 -3.05 -2.55 -10.31
CA THR A 5 -3.05 -3.93 -9.81
C THR A 5 -2.18 -4.07 -8.56
N ASP A 6 -1.02 -3.40 -8.49
CA ASP A 6 -0.17 -3.36 -7.28
C ASP A 6 -0.94 -2.81 -6.07
N GLU A 7 -1.66 -1.71 -6.23
CA GLU A 7 -2.51 -1.11 -5.19
C GLU A 7 -3.61 -2.08 -4.72
N ILE A 8 -4.28 -2.77 -5.67
CA ILE A 8 -5.31 -3.76 -5.36
C ILE A 8 -4.71 -4.97 -4.64
N ILE A 9 -3.56 -5.47 -5.09
CA ILE A 9 -2.86 -6.59 -4.44
C ILE A 9 -2.49 -6.21 -3.00
N ALA A 10 -2.02 -5.00 -2.75
CA ALA A 10 -1.71 -4.53 -1.40
C ALA A 10 -2.97 -4.55 -0.49
N MET A 11 -4.11 -4.10 -1.02
CA MET A 11 -5.39 -4.16 -0.33
C MET A 11 -5.82 -5.62 -0.05
N VAL A 12 -5.71 -6.51 -1.04
CA VAL A 12 -6.06 -7.93 -0.90
C VAL A 12 -5.15 -8.63 0.10
N LYS A 13 -3.83 -8.35 0.10
CA LYS A 13 -2.90 -8.88 1.09
C LYS A 13 -3.33 -8.52 2.52
N ARG A 14 -3.72 -7.26 2.76
CA ARG A 14 -4.26 -6.86 4.07
C ARG A 14 -5.53 -7.63 4.43
N MET A 15 -6.43 -7.87 3.48
CA MET A 15 -7.62 -8.68 3.75
C MET A 15 -7.26 -10.13 4.08
N MET A 16 -6.26 -10.69 3.40
CA MET A 16 -5.81 -12.07 3.61
C MET A 16 -5.08 -12.29 4.93
N GLU A 17 -4.57 -11.25 5.59
CA GLU A 17 -4.03 -11.33 6.96
C GLU A 17 -5.11 -11.77 7.98
N GLY A 18 -6.39 -11.64 7.62
CA GLY A 18 -7.51 -12.07 8.45
C GLY A 18 -7.78 -11.12 9.61
N ILE A 19 -8.54 -11.61 10.59
CA ILE A 19 -8.89 -10.86 11.80
C ILE A 19 -8.22 -11.55 12.98
N GLU A 20 -7.27 -10.86 13.61
CA GLU A 20 -6.64 -11.33 14.84
C GLU A 20 -7.62 -11.20 16.01
N ILE A 21 -7.88 -12.31 16.71
CA ILE A 21 -8.80 -12.36 17.85
C ILE A 21 -8.00 -12.69 19.11
N ASN A 22 -7.79 -11.69 19.95
CA ASN A 22 -7.17 -11.82 21.27
C ASN A 22 -7.72 -10.76 22.24
N LYS A 23 -7.29 -10.77 23.50
CA LYS A 23 -7.78 -9.83 24.52
C LYS A 23 -7.57 -8.35 24.15
N GLU A 24 -6.45 -8.03 23.50
CA GLU A 24 -6.13 -6.66 23.08
C GLU A 24 -6.97 -6.24 21.86
N THR A 25 -7.10 -7.10 20.85
CA THR A 25 -7.84 -6.78 19.60
C THR A 25 -9.35 -6.76 19.78
N LEU A 26 -9.88 -7.45 20.79
CA LEU A 26 -11.30 -7.37 21.19
C LEU A 26 -11.67 -6.00 21.79
N ALA A 27 -10.69 -5.25 22.32
CA ALA A 27 -10.86 -3.87 22.79
C ALA A 27 -11.99 -3.66 23.84
N LEU A 28 -12.40 -4.69 24.58
CA LEU A 28 -13.56 -4.63 25.47
C LEU A 28 -13.42 -3.59 26.59
N SER A 29 -12.21 -3.40 27.13
CA SER A 29 -11.94 -2.44 28.20
C SER A 29 -12.11 -0.99 27.76
N VAL A 30 -11.69 -0.66 26.53
CA VAL A 30 -11.89 0.69 25.99
C VAL A 30 -13.35 0.92 25.60
N ILE A 31 -14.04 -0.10 25.09
CA ILE A 31 -15.48 -0.02 24.80
C ILE A 31 -16.28 0.31 26.06
N ASP A 32 -16.03 -0.42 27.15
CA ASP A 32 -16.68 -0.19 28.44
C ASP A 32 -16.37 1.20 29.01
N ARG A 33 -15.09 1.62 28.95
CA ARG A 33 -14.65 2.93 29.43
C ARG A 33 -15.28 4.10 28.68
N VAL A 34 -15.32 4.05 27.35
CA VAL A 34 -15.83 5.15 26.51
C VAL A 34 -17.36 5.25 26.63
N GLY A 35 -18.05 4.10 26.66
CA GLY A 35 -19.49 4.04 26.83
C GLY A 35 -20.32 4.67 25.69
N PRO A 36 -21.64 4.72 25.86
CA PRO A 36 -22.55 5.23 24.84
C PRO A 36 -22.35 6.72 24.54
N GLY A 37 -22.34 7.08 23.26
CA GLY A 37 -22.21 8.47 22.80
C GLY A 37 -20.78 9.03 22.82
N GLY A 38 -19.79 8.27 23.28
CA GLY A 38 -18.38 8.64 23.22
C GLY A 38 -17.71 8.35 21.87
N HIS A 39 -16.42 8.65 21.76
CA HIS A 39 -15.60 8.39 20.57
C HIS A 39 -14.22 7.81 20.93
N PHE A 40 -13.64 7.03 20.02
CA PHE A 40 -12.38 6.32 20.26
C PHE A 40 -11.13 7.03 19.72
N LEU A 41 -11.29 8.18 19.05
CA LEU A 41 -10.21 8.83 18.28
C LEU A 41 -8.98 9.21 19.12
N VAL A 42 -9.18 9.50 20.40
CA VAL A 42 -8.12 9.96 21.32
C VAL A 42 -7.68 8.89 22.31
N GLU A 43 -8.21 7.67 22.19
CA GLU A 43 -7.91 6.58 23.11
C GLU A 43 -6.52 6.00 22.84
N ASP A 44 -5.75 5.72 23.90
CA ASP A 44 -4.41 5.12 23.77
C ASP A 44 -4.42 3.82 22.96
N HIS A 45 -5.49 3.02 23.10
CA HIS A 45 -5.69 1.81 22.32
C HIS A 45 -5.70 2.12 20.82
N THR A 46 -6.51 3.10 20.40
CA THR A 46 -6.56 3.53 19.00
C THR A 46 -5.21 4.05 18.52
N LEU A 47 -4.52 4.88 19.30
CA LEU A 47 -3.21 5.42 18.92
C LEU A 47 -2.15 4.33 18.73
N ARG A 48 -2.13 3.30 19.60
CA ARG A 48 -1.21 2.15 19.48
C ARG A 48 -1.48 1.32 18.23
N HIS A 49 -2.75 1.10 17.89
CA HIS A 49 -3.13 0.19 16.80
C HIS A 49 -3.30 0.86 15.45
N LEU A 50 -3.46 2.19 15.38
CA LEU A 50 -3.81 2.93 14.16
C LEU A 50 -2.90 2.60 12.97
N ARG A 51 -1.58 2.58 13.20
CA ARG A 51 -0.57 2.40 12.13
C ARG A 51 -0.45 0.95 11.65
N GLY A 52 -0.75 -0.03 12.50
CA GLY A 52 -0.58 -1.46 12.19
C GLY A 52 -1.85 -2.14 11.71
N SER A 53 -3.03 -1.63 12.06
CA SER A 53 -4.31 -2.28 11.79
C SER A 53 -5.01 -1.82 10.50
N HIS A 54 -4.53 -0.74 9.87
CA HIS A 54 -5.18 -0.16 8.70
C HIS A 54 -4.27 -0.19 7.47
N TRP A 55 -4.80 -0.70 6.37
CA TRP A 55 -4.19 -0.44 5.07
C TRP A 55 -4.56 0.97 4.59
N HIS A 56 -3.52 1.77 4.33
CA HIS A 56 -3.65 3.10 3.77
C HIS A 56 -3.31 3.06 2.27
N PRO A 57 -4.24 3.46 1.39
CA PRO A 57 -3.97 3.49 -0.04
C PRO A 57 -2.89 4.51 -0.36
N LYS A 58 -2.04 4.18 -1.33
CA LYS A 58 -1.03 5.11 -1.85
C LYS A 58 -1.61 5.95 -2.99
N LEU A 59 -2.56 5.41 -3.75
CA LEU A 59 -3.08 6.01 -4.97
C LEU A 59 -4.57 6.32 -4.89
N LEU A 60 -5.36 5.47 -4.22
CA LEU A 60 -6.79 5.73 -4.04
C LEU A 60 -7.01 6.94 -3.14
N ASN A 61 -7.93 7.82 -3.55
CA ASN A 61 -8.22 9.05 -2.82
C ASN A 61 -9.29 8.80 -1.73
N ARG A 62 -8.97 9.17 -0.49
CA ARG A 62 -9.91 9.17 0.67
C ARG A 62 -10.15 10.58 1.25
N LYS A 63 -9.67 11.63 0.57
CA LYS A 63 -9.85 13.03 0.98
C LYS A 63 -11.28 13.48 0.70
N ASN A 64 -11.71 14.53 1.41
CA ASN A 64 -12.95 15.22 1.07
C ASN A 64 -12.83 15.93 -0.31
N PHE A 65 -13.97 16.34 -0.85
CA PHE A 65 -14.04 16.97 -2.17
C PHE A 65 -13.22 18.28 -2.27
N GLN A 66 -13.31 19.13 -1.25
CA GLN A 66 -12.65 20.45 -1.25
C GLN A 66 -11.11 20.31 -1.28
N ASP A 67 -10.57 19.34 -0.55
CA ASP A 67 -9.13 19.05 -0.55
C ASP A 67 -8.68 18.46 -1.87
N TRP A 68 -9.45 17.53 -2.45
CA TRP A 68 -9.18 16.99 -3.78
C TRP A 68 -9.21 18.07 -4.87
N GLU A 69 -10.17 18.99 -4.77
CA GLU A 69 -10.28 20.14 -5.67
C GLU A 69 -9.07 21.07 -5.57
N ARG A 70 -8.66 21.41 -4.34
CA ARG A 70 -7.47 22.23 -4.08
C ARG A 70 -6.17 21.58 -4.55
N GLU A 71 -6.09 20.25 -4.53
CA GLU A 71 -4.96 19.46 -5.04
C GLU A 71 -4.95 19.28 -6.57
N GLY A 72 -5.83 20.00 -7.29
CA GLY A 72 -5.84 20.03 -8.76
C GLY A 72 -6.73 18.98 -9.40
N LYS A 73 -7.67 18.37 -8.66
CA LYS A 73 -8.72 17.48 -9.19
C LYS A 73 -8.19 16.28 -9.97
N LYS A 74 -6.99 15.79 -9.66
CA LYS A 74 -6.40 14.66 -10.39
C LYS A 74 -7.31 13.45 -10.32
N THR A 75 -7.55 12.85 -11.47
CA THR A 75 -8.23 11.56 -11.58
C THR A 75 -7.30 10.44 -11.10
N LEU A 76 -7.86 9.25 -10.88
CA LEU A 76 -7.02 8.08 -10.61
C LEU A 76 -6.08 7.77 -11.80
N GLY A 77 -6.55 8.00 -13.04
CA GLY A 77 -5.74 7.81 -14.25
C GLY A 77 -4.50 8.69 -14.26
N ASP A 78 -4.65 9.96 -13.91
CA ASP A 78 -3.53 10.92 -13.85
C ASP A 78 -2.48 10.47 -12.82
N LYS A 79 -2.93 10.09 -11.61
CA LYS A 79 -2.05 9.60 -10.55
C LYS A 79 -1.32 8.31 -10.94
N LEU A 80 -1.99 7.42 -11.67
CA LEU A 80 -1.39 6.17 -12.16
C LEU A 80 -0.31 6.44 -13.19
N ASP A 81 -0.56 7.34 -14.14
CA ASP A 81 0.40 7.72 -15.18
C ASP A 81 1.65 8.39 -14.57
N GLU A 82 1.45 9.33 -13.65
CA GLU A 82 2.55 9.95 -12.88
C GLU A 82 3.39 8.89 -12.15
N LYS A 83 2.73 7.96 -11.45
CA LYS A 83 3.44 6.91 -10.71
C LYS A 83 4.25 5.98 -11.62
N VAL A 84 3.73 5.64 -12.80
CA VAL A 84 4.46 4.83 -13.78
C VAL A 84 5.71 5.57 -14.24
N LYS A 85 5.59 6.85 -14.59
CA LYS A 85 6.71 7.68 -15.04
C LYS A 85 7.77 7.81 -13.96
N ASP A 86 7.37 8.03 -12.71
CA ASP A 86 8.29 8.10 -11.57
C ASP A 86 9.07 6.79 -11.39
N ILE A 87 8.40 5.64 -11.47
CA ILE A 87 9.06 4.33 -11.34
C ILE A 87 10.08 4.12 -12.48
N LEU A 88 9.70 4.40 -13.73
CA LEU A 88 10.59 4.22 -14.88
C LEU A 88 11.80 5.14 -14.84
N LYS A 89 11.67 6.32 -14.22
CA LYS A 89 12.74 7.30 -14.12
C LYS A 89 13.70 7.01 -12.96
N GLU A 90 13.17 6.63 -11.80
CA GLU A 90 13.94 6.57 -10.55
C GLU A 90 14.35 5.14 -10.14
N HIS A 91 13.68 4.10 -10.64
CA HIS A 91 13.98 2.74 -10.22
C HIS A 91 15.26 2.19 -10.88
N ILE A 92 16.28 1.95 -10.06
CA ILE A 92 17.51 1.27 -10.46
C ILE A 92 17.43 -0.18 -9.94
N PRO A 93 17.29 -1.20 -10.82
CA PRO A 93 17.24 -2.58 -10.38
C PRO A 93 18.58 -3.03 -9.81
N GLU A 94 18.55 -3.96 -8.86
CA GLU A 94 19.77 -4.56 -8.31
C GLU A 94 20.56 -5.26 -9.43
N PRO A 95 21.86 -4.94 -9.60
CA PRO A 95 22.64 -5.48 -10.70
C PRO A 95 22.87 -6.98 -10.50
N LEU A 96 22.68 -7.75 -11.57
CA LEU A 96 23.06 -9.16 -11.59
C LEU A 96 24.58 -9.30 -11.39
N SER A 97 25.00 -10.37 -10.72
CA SER A 97 26.43 -10.69 -10.63
C SER A 97 27.00 -10.99 -12.02
N GLU A 98 28.26 -10.62 -12.24
CA GLU A 98 28.92 -10.79 -13.55
C GLU A 98 28.95 -12.25 -14.03
N GLY A 99 29.07 -13.20 -13.09
CA GLY A 99 29.00 -14.63 -13.42
C GLY A 99 27.64 -15.06 -13.97
N ILE A 100 26.55 -14.51 -13.45
CA ILE A 100 25.19 -14.78 -13.91
C ILE A 100 24.94 -14.09 -15.25
N LYS A 101 25.31 -12.81 -15.38
CA LYS A 101 25.17 -12.05 -16.65
C LYS A 101 25.81 -12.79 -17.83
N ARG A 102 27.06 -13.26 -17.66
CA ARG A 102 27.77 -14.03 -18.69
C ARG A 102 27.05 -15.31 -19.09
N LYS A 103 26.48 -16.04 -18.11
CA LYS A 103 25.72 -17.27 -18.39
C LYS A 103 24.44 -16.97 -19.16
N VAL A 104 23.70 -15.93 -18.78
CA VAL A 104 22.46 -15.51 -19.47
C VAL A 104 22.76 -15.13 -20.91
N ASN A 105 23.78 -14.30 -21.15
CA ASN A 105 24.15 -13.89 -22.51
C ASN A 105 24.53 -15.08 -23.39
N ARG A 106 25.31 -16.03 -22.86
CA ARG A 106 25.67 -17.26 -23.60
C ARG A 106 24.46 -18.11 -23.99
N ILE A 107 23.40 -18.14 -23.17
CA ILE A 107 22.16 -18.87 -23.50
C ILE A 107 21.40 -18.14 -24.60
N ILE A 108 21.30 -16.82 -24.53
CA ILE A 108 20.63 -16.00 -25.55
C ILE A 108 21.29 -16.18 -26.92
N GLU A 109 22.62 -16.10 -26.99
CA GLU A 109 23.39 -16.28 -28.23
C GLU A 109 23.11 -17.65 -28.87
N LYS A 110 23.13 -18.72 -28.07
CA LYS A 110 22.85 -20.09 -28.54
C LYS A 110 21.43 -20.32 -29.06
N CYS A 111 20.46 -19.51 -28.65
CA CYS A 111 19.07 -19.63 -29.11
C CYS A 111 18.78 -18.74 -30.33
N GLN A 112 19.72 -17.88 -30.72
CA GLN A 112 19.62 -17.02 -31.90
C GLN A 112 20.32 -17.61 -33.13
N GLU A 113 21.12 -18.67 -32.96
CA GLU A 113 21.61 -19.58 -34.00
C GLU A 113 20.56 -20.64 -34.38
#